data_AF-A0A7I9VZQ7-F1
#
_entry.id   AF-A0A7I9VZQ7-F1
#
_cell.length_a   1.000
_cell.length_b   1.000
_cell.length_c   1.000
_cell.angle_alpha   90.00
_cell.angle_beta   90.00
_cell.angle_gamma   90.00
#
_symmetry.space_group_name_H-M   'P 1'
#
loop_
_entity.id
_entity.type
_entity.pdbx_description
1 polymer ?
#
loop_
_entity_poly.entity_id
_entity_poly.type
_entity_poly.pdbx_seq_one_letter_code
_entity_poly.pdbx_strand_id
1 'polypeptide(L)' 'MDTIFERLGLTPSQLRRDRILDEAAHTADPVHLMHVFGISAKTAMTYVQAAHPERRSTGPR' A
#
# COMPACT_ATOMS: atom_id res chain seq x y z
N MET A 1 0.09 -10.26 -27.63
CA MET A 1 -0.74 -10.01 -26.45
C MET A 1 -0.31 -8.67 -25.92
N ASP A 2 -0.87 -7.60 -26.47
CA ASP A 2 -0.66 -6.23 -25.99
C ASP A 2 -1.30 -6.14 -24.61
N THR A 3 -0.49 -6.29 -23.57
CA THR A 3 -1.02 -6.31 -22.21
C THR A 3 -1.38 -4.88 -21.85
N ILE A 4 -2.61 -4.64 -21.37
CA ILE A 4 -3.14 -3.29 -21.05
C ILE A 4 -2.13 -2.43 -20.26
N PHE A 5 -1.29 -3.07 -19.46
CA PHE A 5 -0.21 -2.47 -18.68
C PHE A 5 0.94 -1.89 -19.54
N GLU A 6 1.39 -2.58 -20.60
CA GLU A 6 2.45 -2.12 -21.51
C GLU A 6 2.05 -0.82 -22.23
N ARG A 7 0.78 -0.70 -22.63
CA ARG A 7 0.25 0.53 -23.25
C ARG A 7 0.25 1.73 -22.30
N LEU A 8 0.10 1.47 -21.01
CA LEU A 8 0.12 2.49 -19.96
C LEU A 8 1.54 2.76 -19.46
N GLY A 9 2.56 2.05 -19.96
CA GLY A 9 3.93 2.14 -19.45
C GLY A 9 4.06 1.68 -18.00
N LEU A 10 3.14 0.85 -17.53
CA LEU A 10 3.08 0.36 -16.15
C LEU A 10 3.36 -1.13 -16.10
N THR A 11 3.90 -1.58 -14.98
CA THR A 11 3.95 -3.00 -14.64
C THR A 11 2.76 -3.36 -13.75
N PRO A 12 2.24 -4.61 -13.82
CA PRO A 12 1.20 -5.07 -12.89
C PRO A 12 1.61 -4.90 -11.41
N SER A 13 2.90 -5.05 -11.12
CA SER A 13 3.46 -4.88 -9.77
C SER A 13 3.39 -3.42 -9.29
N GLN A 14 3.61 -2.44 -10.17
CA GLN A 14 3.45 -1.02 -9.83
C GLN A 14 1.99 -0.71 -9.50
N LEU A 15 1.06 -1.11 -10.37
CA LEU A 15 -0.37 -0.86 -10.13
C LEU A 15 -0.85 -1.50 -8.82
N ARG A 16 -0.38 -2.72 -8.51
CA ARG A 16 -0.70 -3.38 -7.24
C ARG A 16 -0.20 -2.55 -6.05
N ARG A 17 1.04 -2.07 -6.09
CA ARG A 17 1.60 -1.25 -5.00
C ARG A 17 0.81 0.05 -4.82
N ASP A 18 0.45 0.69 -5.93
CA ASP A 18 -0.29 1.95 -5.91
C ASP A 18 -1.67 1.74 -5.29
N ARG A 19 -2.36 0.63 -5.66
CA ARG A 19 -3.65 0.29 -5.04
C ARG A 19 -3.54 -0.04 -3.56
N ILE A 20 -2.49 -0.73 -3.11
CA ILE A 20 -2.26 -1.00 -1.68
C ILE A 20 -2.03 0.31 -0.91
N LEU A 21 -1.23 1.22 -1.47
CA LEU A 21 -0.94 2.51 -0.84
C LEU A 21 -2.20 3.39 -0.75
N ASP A 22 -2.99 3.43 -1.81
CA ASP A 22 -4.28 4.13 -1.86
C ASP A 22 -5.26 3.58 -0.81
N GLU A 23 -5.41 2.26 -0.71
CA GLU A 23 -6.26 1.64 0.30
C GLU A 23 -5.76 1.91 1.74
N ALA A 24 -4.44 1.92 1.93
CA ALA A 24 -3.83 2.24 3.22
C ALA A 24 -4.13 3.68 3.65
N ALA A 25 -4.14 4.64 2.72
CA ALA A 25 -4.48 6.03 2.99
C ALA A 25 -5.94 6.24 3.40
N HIS A 26 -6.85 5.42 2.86
CA HIS A 26 -8.28 5.49 3.19
C HIS A 26 -8.62 4.81 4.51
N THR A 27 -8.02 3.65 4.79
CA THR A 27 -8.44 2.79 5.92
C THR A 27 -7.54 2.88 7.15
N ALA A 28 -6.25 3.17 6.97
CA ALA A 28 -5.23 3.12 8.01
C ALA A 28 -5.19 1.81 8.83
N ASP A 29 -5.77 0.72 8.32
CA ASP A 29 -5.93 -0.55 9.03
C ASP A 29 -5.05 -1.65 8.40
N PRO A 30 -3.97 -2.08 9.07
CA PRO A 30 -3.09 -3.11 8.55
C PRO A 30 -3.78 -4.48 8.45
N VAL A 31 -4.79 -4.80 9.28
CA VAL A 31 -5.49 -6.10 9.22
C VAL A 31 -6.36 -6.17 7.95
N HIS A 32 -7.02 -5.06 7.60
CA HIS A 32 -7.76 -4.93 6.35
C HIS A 32 -6.85 -5.14 5.13
N LEU A 33 -5.68 -4.51 5.10
CA LEU A 33 -4.74 -4.68 3.98
C LEU A 33 -4.23 -6.12 3.86
N MET A 34 -4.00 -6.82 4.97
CA MET A 34 -3.64 -8.24 4.96
C MET A 34 -4.74 -9.08 4.32
N HIS A 35 -6.01 -8.80 4.64
CA HIS A 35 -7.15 -9.55 4.14
C HIS A 35 -7.37 -9.31 2.64
N VAL A 36 -7.36 -8.05 2.20
CA VAL A 36 -7.65 -7.68 0.81
C VAL A 36 -6.51 -8.02 -0.14
N PHE A 37 -5.25 -7.87 0.28
CA PHE A 37 -4.10 -7.99 -0.61
C PHE A 37 -3.22 -9.21 -0.36
N GLY A 38 -3.49 -10.01 0.69
CA GLY A 38 -2.72 -11.20 1.01
C GLY A 38 -1.26 -10.90 1.37
N ILE A 39 -1.00 -9.75 1.99
CA ILE A 39 0.35 -9.30 2.37
C ILE A 39 0.65 -9.62 3.84
N SER A 40 1.94 -9.67 4.18
CA SER A 40 2.36 -9.88 5.57
C SER A 40 2.02 -8.68 6.46
N ALA A 41 1.89 -8.92 7.77
CA ALA A 41 1.68 -7.85 8.76
C ALA A 41 2.77 -6.76 8.67
N LYS A 42 4.04 -7.16 8.51
CA LYS A 42 5.17 -6.22 8.35
C LYS A 42 4.97 -5.31 7.12
N THR A 43 4.54 -5.89 6.01
CA THR A 43 4.27 -5.15 4.78
C THR A 43 3.08 -4.21 4.95
N ALA A 44 1.97 -4.70 5.53
CA ALA A 44 0.78 -3.89 5.80
C ALA A 44 1.09 -2.67 6.69
N MET A 45 1.83 -2.88 7.79
CA MET A 45 2.25 -1.78 8.66
C MET A 45 3.13 -0.76 7.94
N THR A 46 4.01 -1.22 7.04
CA THR A 46 4.86 -0.32 6.23
C THR A 46 4.01 0.58 5.33
N TYR A 47 2.98 0.03 4.70
CA TYR A 47 2.06 0.80 3.86
C TYR A 47 1.24 1.80 4.68
N VAL A 48 0.71 1.40 5.83
CA VAL A 48 -0.02 2.32 6.73
C VAL A 48 0.89 3.47 7.19
N GLN A 49 2.15 3.19 7.54
CA GLN A 49 3.11 4.22 7.92
C GLN A 49 3.49 5.15 6.76
N ALA A 50 3.61 4.61 5.55
CA ALA A 50 3.91 5.39 4.35
C ALA A 50 2.72 6.30 3.96
N ALA A 51 1.49 5.83 4.15
CA ALA A 51 0.27 6.59 3.87
C ALA A 51 -0.04 7.66 4.94
N HIS A 52 0.43 7.45 6.17
CA HIS A 52 0.20 8.34 7.32
C HIS A 52 1.49 8.77 8.02
N PRO A 53 2.35 9.57 7.35
CA PRO A 53 3.61 10.04 7.94
C PRO A 53 3.42 10.88 9.20
N GLU A 54 2.29 11.56 9.36
CA GLU A 54 1.91 12.35 10.54
C GLU A 54 1.73 11.49 11.81
N ARG A 55 1.36 10.22 11.65
CA ARG A 55 1.20 9.26 12.75
C ARG A 55 2.53 8.68 13.21
N ARG A 56 3.62 8.96 12.49
CA ARG A 56 4.98 8.54 12.83
C ARG A 56 5.58 9.34 14.00
N SER A 57 4.95 10.45 14.41
CA SER A 57 5.52 11.38 15.38
C SER A 57 4.60 11.66 16.56
N THR A 58 4.69 10.83 17.60
CA THR A 58 4.66 11.23 19.02
C THR A 58 5.30 10.13 19.89
N GLY A 59 6.62 9.96 19.76
CA GLY A 59 7.45 9.37 20.81
C GLY A 59 8.48 10.42 21.23
N PRO A 60 8.72 10.65 22.54
CA PRO A 60 9.70 11.64 22.97
C PRO A 60 11.09 11.24 22.47
N ARG A 61 11.85 12.23 21.99
CA ARG A 61 13.27 12.09 21.66
C ARG A 61 14.09 11.83 22.92
#